data_AF-A0A0F9IKS6-F1
#
_entry.id   AF-A0A0F9IKS6-F1
#
_cell.length_a   1.000
_cell.length_b   1.000
_cell.length_c   1.000
_cell.angle_alpha   90.00
_cell.angle_beta   90.00
_cell.angle_gamma   90.00
#
_symmetry.space_group_name_H-M   'P 1'
#
loop_
_entity.id
_entity.type
_entity.pdbx_description
1 polymer ?
#
loop_
_entity_poly.entity_id
_entity_poly.type
_entity_poly.pdbx_seq_one_letter_code
_entity_poly.pdbx_strand_id
1 'polypeptide(L)'
;MRDIQLKCEAKEAATRRGHDMKRWERNTFFTAQWGTRCRKCGAGVWVNLHPLPNETEIVGPALAVGCKTVLADEGFQACRMIWNL
;
A
#
# COMPACT_ATOMS: atom_id res chain seq x y z
N MET A 1 -2.70 22.68 -1.53
CA MET A 1 -3.73 22.39 -0.51
C MET A 1 -4.45 21.07 -0.78
N ARG A 2 -4.99 20.84 -1.98
CA ARG A 2 -5.64 19.56 -2.34
C ARG A 2 -4.71 18.34 -2.20
N ASP A 3 -3.42 18.53 -2.43
CA ASP A 3 -2.37 17.51 -2.31
C ASP A 3 -2.18 16.97 -0.88
N ILE A 4 -2.31 17.84 0.12
CA ILE A 4 -2.19 17.46 1.53
C ILE A 4 -3.44 16.68 1.95
N GLN A 5 -4.61 17.16 1.55
CA GLN A 5 -5.88 16.52 1.87
C GLN A 5 -5.96 15.09 1.32
N LEU A 6 -5.69 14.88 0.03
CA LEU A 6 -5.74 13.55 -0.60
C LEU A 6 -4.74 12.58 0.03
N LYS A 7 -3.55 13.04 0.42
CA LYS A 7 -2.57 12.23 1.15
C LYS A 7 -3.07 11.83 2.54
N CYS A 8 -3.77 12.73 3.24
CA CYS A 8 -4.37 12.42 4.54
C CYS A 8 -5.49 11.38 4.38
N GLU A 9 -6.42 11.60 3.47
CA GLU A 9 -7.54 10.68 3.19
C GLU A 9 -7.05 9.30 2.77
N ALA A 10 -6.08 9.24 1.86
CA ALA A 10 -5.48 7.98 1.41
C ALA A 10 -4.81 7.22 2.56
N LYS A 11 -4.05 7.93 3.40
CA LYS A 11 -3.35 7.32 4.54
C LYS A 11 -4.33 6.86 5.60
N GLU A 12 -5.35 7.65 5.91
CA GLU A 12 -6.40 7.30 6.86
C GLU A 12 -7.20 6.08 6.37
N ALA A 13 -7.60 6.06 5.10
CA ALA A 13 -8.31 4.94 4.49
C ALA A 13 -7.50 3.63 4.54
N ALA A 14 -6.19 3.70 4.28
CA ALA A 14 -5.30 2.55 4.42
C ALA A 14 -5.10 2.15 5.90
N THR A 15 -5.02 3.12 6.81
CA THR A 15 -4.84 2.89 8.25
C THR A 15 -6.07 2.21 8.87
N ARG A 16 -7.28 2.62 8.48
CA ARG A 16 -8.55 1.95 8.88
C ARG A 16 -8.62 0.49 8.43
N ARG A 17 -7.84 0.10 7.41
CA ARG A 17 -7.69 -1.28 6.92
C ARG A 17 -6.52 -2.01 7.57
N GLY A 18 -5.92 -1.43 8.61
CA GLY A 18 -4.83 -2.04 9.39
C GLY A 18 -3.44 -1.85 8.79
N HIS A 19 -3.28 -1.01 7.76
CA HIS A 19 -1.96 -0.79 7.14
C HIS A 19 -1.14 0.25 7.90
N ASP A 20 0.10 -0.09 8.19
CA ASP A 20 1.09 0.82 8.77
C ASP A 20 1.93 1.51 7.67
N MET A 21 1.50 2.69 7.22
CA MET A 21 2.06 3.34 6.02
C MET A 21 3.39 4.07 6.29
N LYS A 22 4.33 3.95 5.35
CA LYS A 22 5.61 4.68 5.32
C LYS A 22 5.41 6.19 5.08
N ARG A 23 6.53 6.91 4.95
CA ARG A 23 6.52 8.29 4.43
C ARG A 23 6.03 8.30 2.98
N TRP A 24 5.46 9.42 2.55
CA TRP A 24 5.13 9.65 1.15
C TRP A 24 6.39 9.87 0.32
N GLU A 25 6.42 9.24 -0.85
CA GLU A 25 7.47 9.35 -1.83
C GLU A 25 6.86 9.86 -3.14
N ARG A 26 7.59 10.71 -3.86
CA ARG A 26 7.16 11.14 -5.19
C ARG A 26 7.46 10.03 -6.18
N ASN A 27 6.49 9.66 -7.01
CA ASN A 27 6.76 8.71 -8.08
C ASN A 27 7.62 9.41 -9.15
N THR A 28 8.80 8.86 -9.46
CA THR A 28 9.71 9.43 -10.45
C THR A 28 9.21 9.22 -11.88
N PHE A 29 8.31 8.26 -12.11
CA PHE A 29 7.76 7.97 -13.42
C PHE A 29 6.55 8.83 -13.79
N PHE A 30 5.87 9.41 -12.79
CA PHE A 30 4.68 10.25 -12.99
C PHE A 30 4.82 11.53 -12.18
N THR A 31 5.04 12.65 -12.88
CA THR A 31 5.38 13.97 -12.31
C THR A 31 4.38 14.50 -11.27
N ALA A 32 3.15 14.01 -11.27
CA ALA A 32 2.07 14.44 -10.36
C ALA A 32 1.53 13.32 -9.45
N GLN A 33 2.27 12.23 -9.25
CA GLN A 33 1.83 11.13 -8.39
C GLN A 33 2.66 11.01 -7.12
N TRP A 34 1.99 10.79 -6.00
CA TRP A 34 2.61 10.46 -4.72
C TRP A 34 2.24 9.03 -4.35
N GLY A 35 3.21 8.26 -3.85
CA GLY A 35 3.00 6.89 -3.41
C GLY A 35 3.47 6.71 -1.98
N THR A 36 2.85 5.77 -1.27
CA THR A 36 3.41 5.22 -0.05
C THR A 36 3.03 3.75 0.10
N ARG A 37 3.80 3.00 0.90
CA ARG A 37 3.63 1.56 1.07
C ARG A 37 3.56 1.21 2.54
N CYS A 38 2.81 0.15 2.87
CA CYS A 38 2.79 -0.42 4.20
C CYS A 38 4.18 -0.99 4.55
N ARG A 39 4.67 -0.69 5.76
CA ARG A 39 5.92 -1.27 6.30
C ARG A 39 5.87 -2.78 6.47
N LYS A 40 4.67 -3.30 6.73
CA LYS A 40 4.44 -4.69 7.14
C LYS A 40 4.18 -5.63 5.95
N CYS A 41 3.14 -5.35 5.17
CA CYS A 41 2.71 -6.22 4.08
C CYS A 41 3.15 -5.73 2.68
N GLY A 42 3.78 -4.56 2.59
CA GLY A 42 4.20 -3.97 1.32
C GLY A 42 3.08 -3.38 0.44
N ALA A 43 1.80 -3.55 0.80
CA ALA A 43 0.68 -3.00 0.04
C ALA A 43 0.77 -1.47 -0.07
N GLY A 44 0.56 -0.94 -1.29
CA GLY A 44 0.71 0.47 -1.61
C GLY A 44 -0.61 1.23 -1.71
N VAL A 45 -0.51 2.55 -1.60
CA VAL A 45 -1.52 3.52 -2.02
C VAL A 45 -0.83 4.65 -2.78
N TRP A 46 -1.50 5.14 -3.82
CA TRP A 46 -1.05 6.22 -4.68
C TRP A 46 -2.12 7.29 -4.78
N VAL A 47 -1.67 8.53 -4.88
CA VAL A 47 -2.50 9.72 -5.07
C VAL A 47 -2.10 10.35 -6.39
N ASN A 48 -3.05 10.46 -7.31
CA ASN A 48 -2.92 11.23 -8.54
C ASN A 48 -3.51 12.64 -8.30
N LEU A 49 -2.67 13.67 -8.42
CA LEU A 49 -3.10 15.07 -8.20
C LEU A 49 -3.85 15.66 -9.40
N HIS A 50 -3.70 15.04 -10.57
CA HIS A 50 -4.32 15.45 -11.83
C HIS A 50 -4.93 14.23 -12.52
N PRO A 51 -5.96 13.60 -11.94
CA PRO A 51 -6.66 12.50 -12.58
C PRO A 51 -7.26 12.97 -13.91
N LEU A 52 -7.27 12.10 -14.91
CA LEU A 52 -8.09 12.30 -16.10
C LEU A 52 -9.59 12.25 -15.74
N PRO A 53 -10.48 12.77 -16.60
CA PRO A 53 -11.92 12.56 -16.42
C PRO A 53 -12.23 11.06 -16.27
N ASN A 54 -12.96 10.70 -15.20
CA ASN A 54 -13.28 9.33 -14.78
C ASN A 54 -12.13 8.51 -14.17
N GLU A 55 -10.98 9.11 -13.91
CA GLU A 55 -9.90 8.48 -13.15
C GLU A 55 -10.05 8.75 -11.65
N THR A 56 -9.64 7.79 -10.82
CA THR A 56 -9.72 7.92 -9.36
C THR A 56 -8.48 8.64 -8.81
N GLU A 57 -8.70 9.62 -7.93
CA GLU A 57 -7.62 10.39 -7.29
C GLU A 57 -6.76 9.55 -6.34
N ILE A 58 -7.33 8.52 -5.71
CA ILE A 58 -6.67 7.69 -4.71
C ILE A 58 -6.87 6.21 -5.07
N VAL A 59 -5.76 5.49 -5.29
CA VAL A 59 -5.79 4.10 -5.75
C VAL A 59 -4.74 3.24 -5.05
N GLY A 60 -4.98 1.93 -4.97
CA GLY A 60 -3.97 0.96 -4.56
C GLY A 60 -4.49 -0.16 -3.65
N PRO A 61 -3.75 -1.28 -3.56
CA PRO A 61 -4.21 -2.47 -2.85
C PRO A 61 -4.43 -2.23 -1.34
N ALA A 62 -3.73 -1.27 -0.73
CA ALA A 62 -3.95 -0.92 0.68
C ALA A 62 -5.36 -0.37 0.97
N LEU A 63 -6.10 0.04 -0.07
CA LEU A 63 -7.51 0.49 0.00
C LEU A 63 -8.52 -0.63 -0.25
N ALA A 64 -8.11 -1.76 -0.81
CA ALA A 64 -9.03 -2.84 -1.17
C ALA A 64 -9.08 -3.90 -0.06
N VAL A 65 -7.93 -4.21 0.53
CA VAL A 65 -7.78 -5.35 1.46
C VAL A 65 -7.21 -4.92 2.79
N GLY A 66 -7.51 -5.71 3.83
CA GLY A 66 -6.88 -5.59 5.13
C GLY A 66 -5.38 -5.92 5.08
N CYS A 67 -4.62 -5.37 6.01
CA CYS A 67 -3.19 -5.66 6.14
C CYS A 67 -2.96 -7.10 6.60
N LYS A 68 -2.27 -7.91 5.78
CA LYS A 68 -2.03 -9.35 6.04
C LYS A 68 -0.92 -9.63 7.06
N THR A 69 -0.73 -8.81 8.10
CA THR A 69 0.38 -9.02 9.05
C THR A 69 0.11 -10.07 10.14
N VAL A 70 -0.54 -11.16 9.76
CA VAL A 70 -0.59 -12.43 10.51
C VAL A 70 -0.75 -13.51 9.43
N LEU A 71 -0.10 -14.66 9.61
CA LEU A 71 0.11 -15.77 8.64
C LEU A 71 1.44 -15.75 7.89
N ALA A 72 2.52 -15.46 8.62
CA ALA A 72 3.80 -16.10 8.35
C ALA A 72 4.04 -17.35 9.22
N ASP A 73 3.04 -17.89 9.95
CA ASP A 73 3.31 -18.97 10.93
C ASP A 73 2.37 -20.20 10.96
N GLU A 74 1.24 -20.28 10.25
CA GLU A 74 0.44 -21.54 10.25
C GLU A 74 -0.13 -21.90 8.87
N GLY A 75 0.71 -22.46 7.98
CA GLY A 75 0.20 -23.02 6.73
C GLY A 75 1.18 -23.40 5.62
N PHE A 76 2.50 -23.25 5.82
CA PHE A 76 3.51 -23.74 4.88
C PHE A 76 4.55 -24.64 5.56
N GLN A 77 4.07 -25.61 6.35
CA GLN A 77 4.79 -26.86 6.55
C GLN A 77 4.56 -27.75 5.31
N ALA A 78 5.41 -27.57 4.29
CA ALA A 78 5.81 -28.63 3.36
C ALA A 78 6.94 -28.09 2.47
N CYS A 79 8.00 -28.87 2.27
CA CYS A 79 9.10 -28.67 1.31
C CYS A 79 10.41 -27.94 1.72
N ARG A 80 10.80 -27.88 2.99
CA ARG A 80 12.23 -27.63 3.33
C ARG A 80 12.83 -28.52 4.44
N MET A 81 12.33 -29.74 4.59
CA MET A 81 12.92 -30.77 5.49
C MET A 81 13.58 -31.95 4.76
N ILE A 82 14.05 -31.78 3.51
CA ILE A 82 14.86 -32.82 2.86
C ILE A 82 15.93 -32.16 1.99
N TRP A 83 17.08 -31.83 2.57
CA TRP A 83 18.44 -31.82 1.99
C TRP A 83 19.37 -31.78 3.23
N ASN A 84 19.59 -32.91 3.88
CA ASN A 84 20.63 -33.92 3.63
C ASN A 84 21.79 -33.72 4.61
N LEU A 85 21.93 -34.73 5.47
CA LEU A 85 23.15 -35.40 5.93
C LEU A 85 24.48 -34.77 5.49
#